data_AF-A0A485LL94-F1
#
_entry.id   AF-A0A485LL94-F1
#
_cell.length_a   1.000
_cell.length_b   1.000
_cell.length_c   1.000
_cell.angle_alpha   90.00
_cell.angle_beta   90.00
_cell.angle_gamma   90.00
#
_symmetry.space_group_name_H-M   'P 1'
#
loop_
_entity.id
_entity.type
_entity.pdbx_description
1 polymer ?
#
loop_
_entity_poly.entity_id
_entity_poly.type
_entity_poly.pdbx_seq_one_letter_code
_entity_poly.pdbx_strand_id
1 'polypeptide(L)'
;MTDVEDSAVTDFLQILEEHRKNCEKQGKYVEAEIAKNRLEELKVHEENRRKEAMRSRQIAERLGVEEAHMLEFQQFNVVWDHKMDEYERNVEELIASMRERHQGELLEFQQKLLEKQTKPKFSKELLNLRKIEEHLARQKDYAEAHKMKLKSDALEAWEMEKWRNAKQQEMFQREIKFKQRQRQELEALQKRIQSGREEQKKQRQLDLERLLQRYQNVKAELQQQQNLERIKNEKFSLTATQRVSMKV
;
A
#
# COMPACT_ATOMS: atom_id res chain seq x y z
N MET A 1 -34.54 -8.69 31.65
CA MET A 1 -36.01 -8.65 31.50
C MET A 1 -36.54 -9.96 30.90
N THR A 2 -35.91 -10.51 29.85
CA THR A 2 -36.29 -11.79 29.23
C THR A 2 -36.33 -12.99 30.18
N ASP A 3 -35.36 -13.15 31.09
CA ASP A 3 -35.34 -14.30 32.02
C ASP A 3 -36.48 -14.30 33.07
N VAL A 4 -36.98 -13.11 33.44
CA VAL A 4 -38.06 -12.96 34.43
C VAL A 4 -39.41 -13.30 33.78
N GLU A 5 -39.60 -12.91 32.52
CA GLU A 5 -40.77 -13.27 31.72
C GLU A 5 -40.78 -14.76 31.38
N ASP A 6 -39.63 -15.35 31.05
CA ASP A 6 -39.49 -16.79 30.82
C ASP A 6 -39.84 -17.61 32.08
N SER A 7 -39.43 -17.14 33.26
CA SER A 7 -39.82 -17.77 34.53
C SER A 7 -41.33 -17.68 34.77
N ALA A 8 -41.92 -16.50 34.61
CA ALA A 8 -43.35 -16.29 34.82
C ALA A 8 -44.23 -17.11 33.86
N VAL A 9 -43.82 -17.24 32.58
CA VAL A 9 -44.52 -18.09 31.60
C VAL A 9 -44.39 -19.57 31.97
N THR A 10 -43.23 -19.99 32.48
CA THR A 10 -43.01 -21.37 32.92
C THR A 10 -43.87 -21.73 34.14
N ASP A 11 -43.96 -20.82 35.10
CA ASP A 11 -44.81 -20.97 36.30
C ASP A 11 -46.30 -21.01 35.92
N PHE A 12 -46.72 -20.17 34.97
CA PHE A 12 -48.10 -20.18 34.48
C PHE A 12 -48.46 -21.47 33.73
N LEU A 13 -47.53 -22.02 32.94
CA LEU A 13 -47.70 -23.33 32.28
C LEU A 13 -47.82 -24.47 33.31
N GLN A 14 -47.09 -24.43 34.42
CA GLN A 14 -47.22 -25.41 35.50
C GLN A 14 -48.58 -25.32 36.20
N ILE A 15 -49.03 -24.10 36.51
CA ILE A 15 -50.34 -23.86 37.15
C ILE A 15 -51.48 -24.37 36.26
N LEU A 16 -51.42 -24.11 34.94
CA LEU A 16 -52.42 -24.61 33.99
C LEU A 16 -52.41 -26.14 33.86
N GLU A 17 -51.24 -26.77 33.93
CA GLU A 17 -51.10 -28.23 33.88
C GLU A 17 -51.65 -28.88 35.15
N GLU A 18 -51.45 -28.26 36.31
CA GLU A 18 -52.04 -28.70 37.58
C GLU A 18 -53.56 -28.51 37.59
N HIS A 19 -54.06 -27.39 37.06
CA HIS A 19 -55.50 -27.15 36.87
C HIS A 19 -56.14 -28.20 35.95
N ARG A 20 -55.50 -28.54 34.82
CA ARG A 20 -55.93 -29.60 33.91
C ARG A 20 -56.08 -30.94 34.63
N LYS A 21 -55.06 -31.36 35.38
CA LYS A 21 -55.07 -32.61 36.16
C LYS A 21 -56.13 -32.63 37.26
N ASN A 22 -56.40 -31.49 37.89
CA ASN A 22 -57.43 -31.37 38.90
C ASN A 22 -58.85 -31.46 38.29
N CYS A 23 -59.08 -30.87 37.12
CA CYS A 23 -60.34 -31.03 36.37
C CYS A 23 -60.56 -32.48 35.91
N GLU A 24 -59.51 -33.19 35.48
CA GLU A 24 -59.58 -34.62 35.12
C GLU A 24 -60.00 -35.50 36.32
N LYS A 25 -59.38 -35.29 37.49
CA LYS A 25 -59.71 -36.02 38.72
C LYS A 25 -61.14 -35.79 39.20
N GLN A 26 -61.71 -34.61 38.90
CA GLN A 26 -63.06 -34.22 39.27
C GLN A 26 -64.12 -34.63 38.22
N GLY A 27 -63.73 -35.24 37.10
CA GLY A 27 -64.63 -35.64 36.01
C GLY A 27 -65.14 -34.48 35.15
N LYS A 28 -64.52 -33.29 35.25
CA LYS A 28 -64.88 -32.08 34.49
C LYS A 28 -64.12 -32.02 33.16
N TYR A 29 -64.46 -32.94 32.25
CA TYR A 29 -63.71 -33.12 31.00
C TYR A 29 -63.73 -31.91 30.05
N VAL A 30 -64.81 -31.13 30.03
CA VAL A 30 -64.90 -29.91 29.20
C VAL A 30 -63.88 -28.85 29.66
N GLU A 31 -63.74 -28.64 30.97
CA GLU A 31 -62.77 -27.70 31.54
C GLU A 31 -61.32 -28.21 31.33
N ALA A 32 -61.10 -29.52 31.41
CA ALA A 32 -59.81 -30.15 31.12
C ALA A 32 -59.40 -29.98 29.65
N GLU A 33 -60.34 -30.10 28.69
CA GLU A 33 -60.06 -29.90 27.27
C GLU A 33 -59.76 -28.43 26.95
N ILE A 34 -60.47 -27.47 27.58
CA ILE A 34 -60.18 -26.04 27.47
C ILE A 34 -58.78 -25.72 28.02
N ALA A 35 -58.43 -26.26 29.20
CA ALA A 35 -57.11 -26.09 29.80
C ALA A 35 -55.99 -26.70 28.93
N LYS A 36 -56.25 -27.87 28.32
CA LYS A 36 -55.33 -28.55 27.39
C LYS A 36 -55.09 -27.72 26.12
N ASN A 37 -56.15 -27.25 25.47
CA ASN A 37 -56.04 -26.40 24.27
C ASN A 37 -55.26 -25.12 24.57
N ARG A 38 -55.54 -24.49 25.73
CA ARG A 38 -54.83 -23.29 26.16
C ARG A 38 -53.34 -23.55 26.46
N LEU A 39 -53.02 -24.70 27.05
CA LEU A 39 -51.65 -25.15 27.27
C LEU A 39 -50.89 -25.35 25.94
N GLU A 40 -51.55 -25.92 24.95
CA GLU A 40 -50.96 -26.15 23.63
C GLU A 40 -50.71 -24.83 22.88
N GLU A 41 -51.68 -23.92 22.87
CA GLU A 41 -51.51 -22.56 22.34
C GLU A 41 -50.34 -21.81 23.00
N LEU A 42 -50.28 -21.80 24.34
CA LEU A 42 -49.23 -21.10 25.07
C LEU A 42 -47.85 -21.72 24.84
N LYS A 43 -47.76 -23.05 24.72
CA LYS A 43 -46.51 -23.73 24.36
C LYS A 43 -46.02 -23.33 22.96
N VAL A 44 -46.93 -23.27 21.98
CA VAL A 44 -46.58 -22.85 20.61
C VAL A 44 -46.14 -21.39 20.57
N HIS A 45 -46.87 -20.50 21.26
CA HIS A 45 -46.49 -19.08 21.36
C HIS A 45 -45.12 -18.89 22.02
N GLU A 46 -44.86 -19.61 23.10
CA GLU A 46 -43.59 -19.55 23.82
C GLU A 46 -42.42 -20.08 22.98
N GLU A 47 -42.63 -21.18 22.26
CA GLU A 47 -41.63 -21.73 21.35
C GLU A 47 -41.32 -20.75 20.21
N ASN A 48 -42.35 -20.11 19.63
CA ASN A 48 -42.16 -19.09 18.60
C ASN A 48 -41.41 -17.86 19.12
N ARG A 49 -41.77 -17.36 20.31
CA ARG A 49 -41.08 -16.25 20.98
C ARG A 49 -39.59 -16.55 21.18
N ARG A 50 -39.27 -17.75 21.70
CA ARG A 50 -37.87 -18.19 21.88
C ARG A 50 -37.12 -18.31 20.56
N LYS A 51 -37.76 -18.84 19.51
CA LYS A 51 -37.17 -18.93 18.15
C LYS A 51 -36.91 -17.56 17.54
N GLU A 52 -37.80 -16.59 17.75
CA GLU A 52 -37.63 -15.21 17.28
C GLU A 52 -36.53 -14.48 18.06
N ALA A 53 -36.51 -14.59 19.39
CA ALA A 53 -35.47 -14.00 20.22
C ALA A 53 -34.07 -14.53 19.86
N MET A 54 -33.94 -15.85 19.66
CA MET A 54 -32.71 -16.46 19.15
C MET A 54 -32.33 -15.89 17.79
N ARG A 55 -33.25 -15.84 16.83
CA ARG A 55 -32.99 -15.30 15.48
C ARG A 55 -32.52 -13.86 15.52
N SER A 56 -33.18 -13.01 16.31
CA SER A 56 -32.80 -11.60 16.48
C SER A 56 -31.39 -11.45 17.05
N ARG A 57 -31.05 -12.24 18.09
CA ARG A 57 -29.69 -12.25 18.65
C ARG A 57 -28.65 -12.68 17.62
N GLN A 58 -28.92 -13.75 16.88
CA GLN A 58 -28.02 -14.26 15.84
C GLN A 58 -27.79 -13.25 14.70
N ILE A 59 -28.83 -12.50 14.32
CA ILE A 59 -28.71 -11.41 13.35
C ILE A 59 -27.84 -10.29 13.91
N ALA A 60 -28.07 -9.86 15.16
CA ALA A 60 -27.27 -8.82 15.81
C ALA A 60 -25.78 -9.21 15.92
N GLU A 61 -25.47 -10.45 16.30
CA GLU A 61 -24.10 -10.96 16.32
C GLU A 61 -23.44 -10.91 14.93
N ARG A 62 -24.17 -11.32 13.88
CA ARG A 62 -23.65 -11.28 12.51
C ARG A 62 -23.38 -9.86 12.04
N LEU A 63 -24.29 -8.93 12.31
CA LEU A 63 -24.12 -7.51 12.00
C LEU A 63 -22.91 -6.94 12.75
N GLY A 64 -22.74 -7.27 14.02
CA GLY A 64 -21.58 -6.83 14.80
C GLY A 64 -20.25 -7.32 14.23
N VAL A 65 -20.18 -8.57 13.76
CA VAL A 65 -18.98 -9.09 13.07
C VAL A 65 -18.73 -8.38 11.73
N GLU A 66 -19.78 -8.10 10.96
CA GLU A 66 -19.68 -7.36 9.69
C GLU A 66 -19.21 -5.91 9.92
N GLU A 67 -19.76 -5.22 10.92
CA GLU A 67 -19.35 -3.87 11.33
C GLU A 67 -17.89 -3.83 11.79
N ALA A 68 -17.48 -4.76 12.65
CA ALA A 68 -16.09 -4.85 13.11
C ALA A 68 -15.12 -5.05 11.94
N HIS A 69 -15.45 -5.96 11.00
CA HIS A 69 -14.65 -6.17 9.80
C HIS A 69 -14.60 -4.94 8.89
N MET A 70 -15.72 -4.22 8.72
CA MET A 70 -15.73 -2.98 7.93
C MET A 70 -14.79 -1.93 8.54
N LEU A 71 -14.79 -1.77 9.86
CA LEU A 71 -13.89 -0.84 10.55
C LEU A 71 -12.42 -1.26 10.39
N GLU A 72 -12.10 -2.54 10.59
CA GLU A 72 -10.75 -3.06 10.36
C GLU A 72 -10.29 -2.86 8.90
N PHE A 73 -11.19 -3.07 7.94
CA PHE A 73 -10.90 -2.86 6.52
C PHE A 73 -10.65 -1.38 6.18
N GLN A 74 -11.43 -0.47 6.77
CA GLN A 74 -11.21 0.96 6.62
C GLN A 74 -9.86 1.38 7.23
N GLN A 75 -9.55 0.93 8.45
CA GLN A 75 -8.27 1.19 9.11
C GLN A 75 -7.10 0.61 8.31
N PHE A 76 -7.24 -0.61 7.78
CA PHE A 76 -6.26 -1.22 6.89
C PHE A 76 -5.95 -0.33 5.68
N ASN A 77 -6.98 0.19 5.01
CA ASN A 77 -6.77 1.08 3.86
C ASN A 77 -6.09 2.37 4.27
N VAL A 78 -6.52 3.03 5.35
CA VAL A 78 -5.90 4.27 5.84
C VAL A 78 -4.41 4.06 6.14
N VAL A 79 -4.05 2.99 6.84
CA VAL A 79 -2.66 2.67 7.17
C VAL A 79 -1.83 2.41 5.92
N TRP A 80 -2.36 1.63 4.98
CA TRP A 80 -1.66 1.32 3.74
C TRP A 80 -1.52 2.52 2.81
N ASP A 81 -2.56 3.35 2.70
CA ASP A 81 -2.51 4.57 1.89
C ASP A 81 -1.48 5.53 2.47
N HIS A 82 -1.46 5.73 3.79
CA HIS A 82 -0.41 6.52 4.45
C HIS A 82 1.00 5.97 4.20
N LYS A 83 1.21 4.65 4.35
CA LYS A 83 2.50 4.00 4.10
C LYS A 83 2.97 4.15 2.65
N MET A 84 2.04 4.11 1.70
CA MET A 84 2.34 4.33 0.28
C MET A 84 2.69 5.78 0.01
N ASP A 85 1.94 6.72 0.59
CA ASP A 85 2.21 8.16 0.46
C ASP A 85 3.58 8.52 1.04
N GLU A 86 3.95 7.99 2.21
CA GLU A 86 5.29 8.16 2.80
C GLU A 86 6.38 7.59 1.89
N TYR A 87 6.16 6.41 1.30
CA TYR A 87 7.11 5.83 0.36
C TYR A 87 7.30 6.73 -0.88
N GLU A 88 6.21 7.25 -1.46
CA GLU A 88 6.29 8.15 -2.61
C GLU A 88 7.00 9.47 -2.28
N ARG A 89 6.73 10.07 -1.10
CA ARG A 89 7.47 11.25 -0.64
C ARG A 89 8.97 10.98 -0.51
N ASN A 90 9.35 9.85 0.10
CA ASN A 90 10.75 9.45 0.21
C ASN A 90 11.40 9.23 -1.16
N VAL A 91 10.66 8.69 -2.14
CA VAL A 91 11.10 8.54 -3.52
C VAL A 91 11.35 9.89 -4.19
N GLU A 92 10.45 10.85 -4.01
CA GLU A 92 10.58 12.20 -4.55
C GLU A 92 11.82 12.91 -3.98
N GLU A 93 12.01 12.85 -2.66
CA GLU A 93 13.20 13.40 -1.99
C GLU A 93 14.49 12.74 -2.49
N LEU A 94 14.49 11.43 -2.66
CA LEU A 94 15.66 10.68 -3.15
C LEU A 94 16.01 11.07 -4.60
N ILE A 95 15.01 11.24 -5.47
CA ILE A 95 15.23 11.71 -6.84
C ILE A 95 15.75 13.15 -6.85
N ALA A 96 15.17 14.03 -6.02
CA ALA A 96 15.59 15.43 -5.92
C ALA A 96 17.05 15.54 -5.46
N SER A 97 17.41 14.85 -4.38
CA SER A 97 18.78 14.79 -3.84
C SER A 97 19.77 14.25 -4.87
N MET A 98 19.40 13.19 -5.59
CA MET A 98 20.25 12.62 -6.65
C MET A 98 20.50 13.64 -7.78
N ARG A 99 19.47 14.38 -8.21
CA ARG A 99 19.57 15.40 -9.26
C ARG A 99 20.44 16.57 -8.81
N GLU A 100 20.25 17.05 -7.58
CA GLU A 100 21.05 18.13 -7.01
C GLU A 100 22.53 17.73 -6.93
N ARG A 101 22.82 16.51 -6.42
CA ARG A 101 24.17 15.95 -6.41
C ARG A 101 24.76 15.88 -7.81
N HIS A 102 24.03 15.33 -8.78
CA HIS A 102 24.49 15.22 -10.16
C HIS A 102 24.78 16.58 -10.80
N GLN A 103 23.97 17.60 -10.50
CA GLN A 103 24.20 18.95 -10.98
C GLN A 103 25.48 19.55 -10.37
N GLY A 104 25.68 19.41 -9.06
CA GLY A 104 26.89 19.87 -8.38
C GLY A 104 28.15 19.18 -8.91
N GLU A 105 28.12 17.86 -9.05
CA GLU A 105 29.24 17.08 -9.59
C GLU A 105 29.57 17.45 -11.04
N LEU A 106 28.56 17.78 -11.87
CA LEU A 106 28.78 18.24 -13.24
C LEU A 106 29.48 19.60 -13.27
N LEU A 107 29.07 20.54 -12.41
CA LEU A 107 29.70 21.86 -12.31
C LEU A 107 31.16 21.72 -11.85
N GLU A 108 31.42 20.93 -10.81
CA GLU A 108 32.78 20.65 -10.35
C GLU A 108 33.62 19.97 -11.44
N PHE A 109 33.03 19.04 -12.19
CA PHE A 109 33.71 18.35 -13.28
C PHE A 109 34.11 19.33 -14.39
N GLN A 110 33.22 20.25 -14.77
CA GLN A 110 33.49 21.30 -15.75
C GLN A 110 34.58 22.26 -15.27
N GLN A 111 34.53 22.70 -14.02
CA GLN A 111 35.58 23.56 -13.43
C GLN A 111 36.96 22.87 -13.45
N LYS A 112 37.04 21.62 -12.99
CA LYS A 112 38.27 20.82 -13.01
C LYS A 112 38.79 20.59 -14.43
N LEU A 113 37.91 20.55 -15.44
CA LEU A 113 38.29 20.44 -16.85
C LEU A 113 38.93 21.72 -17.37
N LEU A 114 38.37 22.87 -17.00
CA LEU A 114 38.87 24.20 -17.38
C LEU A 114 40.22 24.49 -16.71
N GLU A 115 40.36 24.22 -15.41
CA GLU A 115 41.61 24.42 -14.66
C GLU A 115 42.79 23.60 -15.22
N LYS A 116 42.50 22.40 -15.75
CA LYS A 116 43.52 21.50 -16.31
C LYS A 116 43.86 21.80 -17.78
N GLN A 117 43.36 22.89 -18.37
CA GLN A 117 43.74 23.26 -19.73
C GLN A 117 45.24 23.59 -19.82
N THR A 118 45.95 22.79 -20.61
CA THR A 118 47.36 23.02 -20.94
C THR A 118 47.50 24.16 -21.94
N LYS A 119 48.59 24.93 -21.91
CA LYS A 119 48.86 25.94 -22.95
C LYS A 119 49.02 25.29 -24.34
N PRO A 120 48.59 25.97 -25.42
CA PRO A 120 48.84 25.51 -26.79
C PRO A 120 50.33 25.34 -27.06
N LYS A 121 50.68 24.27 -27.80
CA LYS A 121 52.04 24.03 -28.29
C LYS A 121 52.07 24.39 -29.77
N PHE A 122 52.80 25.44 -30.11
CA PHE A 122 52.94 25.92 -31.48
C PHE A 122 53.87 25.04 -32.32
N SER A 123 53.66 25.05 -33.64
CA SER A 123 54.50 24.29 -34.56
C SER A 123 55.93 24.85 -34.63
N LYS A 124 56.87 23.99 -35.05
CA LYS A 124 58.26 24.40 -35.31
C LYS A 124 58.32 25.47 -36.41
N GLU A 125 57.39 25.44 -37.36
CA GLU A 125 57.30 26.41 -38.44
C GLU A 125 56.96 27.79 -37.92
N LEU A 126 55.94 27.93 -37.06
CA LEU A 126 55.61 29.20 -36.42
C LEU A 126 56.80 29.75 -35.60
N LEU A 127 57.44 28.89 -34.81
CA LEU A 127 58.61 29.28 -34.02
C LEU A 127 59.78 29.75 -34.90
N ASN A 128 59.95 29.17 -36.08
CA ASN A 128 60.97 29.59 -37.04
C ASN A 128 60.61 30.92 -37.70
N LEU A 129 59.35 31.14 -38.09
CA LEU A 129 58.87 32.42 -38.64
C LEU A 129 59.08 33.56 -37.65
N ARG A 130 58.77 33.33 -36.35
CA ARG A 130 59.04 34.30 -35.27
C ARG A 130 60.53 34.61 -35.10
N LYS A 131 61.40 33.60 -35.20
CA LYS A 131 62.87 33.82 -35.14
C LYS A 131 63.38 34.62 -36.34
N ILE A 132 62.85 34.36 -37.55
CA ILE A 132 63.22 35.09 -38.76
C ILE A 132 62.71 36.53 -38.68
N GLU A 133 61.48 36.74 -38.23
CA GLU A 133 60.91 38.06 -37.93
C GLU A 133 61.83 38.87 -36.99
N GLU A 134 62.22 38.28 -35.87
CA GLU A 134 63.08 38.92 -34.88
C GLU A 134 64.47 39.24 -35.45
N HIS A 135 65.03 38.34 -36.26
CA HIS A 135 66.32 38.55 -36.91
C HIS A 135 66.29 39.71 -37.92
N LEU A 136 65.27 39.76 -38.79
CA LEU A 136 65.08 40.83 -39.77
C LEU A 136 64.84 42.18 -39.08
N ALA A 137 64.08 42.20 -37.98
CA ALA A 137 63.88 43.39 -37.17
C ALA A 137 65.20 43.91 -36.56
N ARG A 138 66.07 43.01 -36.06
CA ARG A 138 67.40 43.38 -35.54
C ARG A 138 68.32 43.92 -36.65
N GLN A 139 68.18 43.42 -37.87
CA GLN A 139 68.90 43.93 -39.05
C GLN A 139 68.33 45.26 -39.59
N LYS A 140 67.25 45.78 -38.98
CA LYS A 140 66.51 46.98 -39.42
C LYS A 140 65.85 46.85 -40.80
N ASP A 141 65.69 45.62 -41.30
CA ASP A 141 64.90 45.35 -42.50
C ASP A 141 63.42 45.22 -42.12
N TYR A 142 62.78 46.37 -41.90
CA TYR A 142 61.41 46.42 -41.42
C TYR A 142 60.38 45.95 -42.45
N ALA A 143 60.70 46.05 -43.75
CA ALA A 143 59.78 45.66 -44.81
C ALA A 143 59.61 44.14 -44.85
N GLU A 144 60.72 43.39 -44.83
CA GLU A 144 60.67 41.93 -44.78
C GLU A 144 60.26 41.41 -43.39
N ALA A 145 60.64 42.09 -42.30
CA ALA A 145 60.14 41.76 -40.97
C ALA A 145 58.61 41.87 -40.88
N HIS A 146 58.01 42.92 -41.45
CA HIS A 146 56.55 43.08 -41.47
C HIS A 146 55.85 41.99 -42.28
N LYS A 147 56.40 41.59 -43.43
CA LYS A 147 55.88 40.45 -44.21
C LYS A 147 55.95 39.15 -43.42
N MET A 148 57.05 38.93 -42.70
CA MET A 148 57.23 37.72 -41.88
C MET A 148 56.27 37.71 -40.69
N LYS A 149 56.05 38.87 -40.05
CA LYS A 149 55.05 39.06 -39.01
C LYS A 149 53.65 38.70 -39.47
N LEU A 150 53.19 39.22 -40.62
CA LEU A 150 51.86 38.90 -41.15
C LEU A 150 51.67 37.39 -41.37
N LYS A 151 52.68 36.70 -41.91
CA LYS A 151 52.66 35.24 -42.09
C LYS A 151 52.62 34.50 -40.75
N SER A 152 53.42 34.93 -39.79
CA SER A 152 53.47 34.34 -38.45
C SER A 152 52.16 34.55 -37.70
N ASP A 153 51.61 35.76 -37.70
CA ASP A 153 50.35 36.10 -37.01
C ASP A 153 49.18 35.31 -37.63
N ALA A 154 49.14 35.14 -38.95
CA ALA A 154 48.14 34.32 -39.63
C ALA A 154 48.25 32.83 -39.26
N LEU A 155 49.46 32.28 -39.22
CA LEU A 155 49.70 30.88 -38.83
C LEU A 155 49.39 30.66 -37.35
N GLU A 156 49.76 31.61 -36.47
CA GLU A 156 49.45 31.57 -35.05
C GLU A 156 47.94 31.57 -34.79
N ALA A 157 47.21 32.47 -35.46
CA ALA A 157 45.75 32.53 -35.35
C ALA A 157 45.10 31.20 -35.78
N TRP A 158 45.57 30.60 -36.87
CA TRP A 158 45.08 29.32 -37.35
C TRP A 158 45.40 28.16 -36.38
N GLU A 159 46.63 28.09 -35.86
CA GLU A 159 47.03 27.06 -34.89
C GLU A 159 46.28 27.20 -33.56
N MET A 160 46.06 28.44 -33.10
CA MET A 160 45.26 28.75 -31.91
C MET A 160 43.81 28.30 -32.08
N GLU A 161 43.19 28.61 -33.21
CA GLU A 161 41.80 28.25 -33.49
C GLU A 161 41.64 26.72 -33.61
N LYS A 162 42.56 26.07 -34.34
CA LYS A 162 42.58 24.60 -34.42
C LYS A 162 42.75 23.95 -33.05
N TRP A 163 43.64 24.49 -32.21
CA TRP A 163 43.86 23.99 -30.86
C TRP A 163 42.62 24.19 -29.97
N ARG A 164 41.98 25.37 -30.01
CA ARG A 164 40.74 25.66 -29.30
C ARG A 164 39.63 24.69 -29.69
N ASN A 165 39.41 24.49 -30.99
CA ASN A 165 38.39 23.56 -31.50
C ASN A 165 38.64 22.12 -31.06
N ALA A 166 39.89 21.64 -31.16
CA ALA A 166 40.24 20.30 -30.70
C ALA A 166 40.01 20.13 -29.18
N LYS A 167 40.36 21.15 -28.39
CA LYS A 167 40.15 21.13 -26.93
C LYS A 167 38.68 21.20 -26.56
N GLN A 168 37.90 22.04 -27.22
CA GLN A 168 36.46 22.11 -27.01
C GLN A 168 35.78 20.77 -27.33
N GLN A 169 36.17 20.13 -28.44
CA GLN A 169 35.66 18.81 -28.79
C GLN A 169 36.06 17.74 -27.77
N GLU A 170 37.31 17.75 -27.29
CA GLU A 170 37.78 16.86 -26.22
C GLU A 170 36.96 17.06 -24.93
N MET A 171 36.73 18.31 -24.54
CA MET A 171 35.94 18.65 -23.36
C MET A 171 34.50 18.16 -23.49
N PHE A 172 33.87 18.41 -24.64
CA PHE A 172 32.51 17.95 -24.92
C PHE A 172 32.37 16.43 -24.87
N GLN A 173 33.34 15.68 -25.44
CA GLN A 173 33.34 14.22 -25.40
C GLN A 173 33.49 13.67 -23.97
N ARG A 174 34.31 14.33 -23.14
CA ARG A 174 34.44 13.98 -21.72
C ARG A 174 33.15 14.25 -20.95
N GLU A 175 32.49 15.38 -21.22
CA GLU A 175 31.21 15.73 -20.61
C GLU A 175 30.08 14.77 -21.02
N ILE A 176 30.02 14.33 -22.28
CA ILE A 176 29.06 13.30 -22.73
C ILE A 176 29.23 12.02 -21.92
N LYS A 177 30.47 11.53 -21.79
CA LYS A 177 30.75 10.30 -21.02
C LYS A 177 30.37 10.45 -19.55
N PHE A 178 30.59 11.62 -18.97
CA PHE A 178 30.22 11.92 -17.60
C PHE A 178 28.69 11.91 -17.42
N LYS A 179 27.95 12.63 -18.26
CA LYS A 179 26.48 12.64 -18.26
C LYS A 179 25.87 11.27 -18.53
N GLN A 180 26.52 10.44 -19.35
CA GLN A 180 26.09 9.06 -19.59
C GLN A 180 26.15 8.22 -18.31
N ARG A 181 27.19 8.38 -17.48
CA ARG A 181 27.28 7.69 -16.18
C ARG A 181 26.17 8.15 -15.23
N GLN A 182 25.93 9.45 -15.13
CA GLN A 182 24.84 10.00 -14.33
C GLN A 182 23.46 9.48 -14.80
N ARG A 183 23.25 9.37 -16.12
CA ARG A 183 22.03 8.77 -16.67
C ARG A 183 21.87 7.30 -16.26
N GLN A 184 22.94 6.51 -16.32
CA GLN A 184 22.90 5.11 -15.89
C GLN A 184 22.60 4.97 -14.40
N GLU A 185 23.15 5.85 -13.56
CA GLU A 185 22.83 5.88 -12.14
C GLU A 185 21.35 6.21 -11.88
N LEU A 186 20.79 7.18 -12.62
CA LEU A 186 19.36 7.51 -12.55
C LEU A 186 18.47 6.35 -13.02
N GLU A 187 18.83 5.70 -14.12
CA GLU A 187 18.11 4.51 -14.63
C GLU A 187 18.12 3.37 -13.60
N ALA A 188 19.26 3.13 -12.94
CA ALA A 188 19.37 2.13 -11.88
C ALA A 188 18.51 2.48 -10.66
N LEU A 189 18.49 3.75 -10.26
CA LEU A 189 17.63 4.24 -9.18
C LEU A 189 16.14 4.06 -9.54
N GLN A 190 15.73 4.43 -10.76
CA GLN A 190 14.36 4.25 -11.23
C GLN A 190 13.91 2.79 -11.21
N LYS A 191 14.78 1.86 -11.62
CA LYS A 191 14.49 0.41 -11.54
C LYS A 191 14.30 -0.07 -10.10
N ARG A 192 15.11 0.42 -9.17
CA ARG A 192 14.96 0.11 -7.73
C ARG A 192 13.64 0.66 -7.17
N ILE A 193 13.30 1.90 -7.51
CA ILE A 193 12.03 2.53 -7.11
C ILE A 193 10.84 1.71 -7.63
N GLN A 194 10.88 1.32 -8.91
CA GLN A 194 9.81 0.52 -9.53
C GLN A 194 9.67 -0.84 -8.85
N SER A 195 10.79 -1.52 -8.60
CA SER A 195 10.79 -2.81 -7.88
C SER A 195 10.23 -2.66 -6.46
N GLY A 196 10.58 -1.56 -5.77
CA GLY A 196 10.05 -1.27 -4.44
C GLY A 196 8.55 -0.96 -4.45
N ARG A 197 8.03 -0.26 -5.46
CA ARG A 197 6.58 -0.04 -5.64
C ARG A 197 5.83 -1.36 -5.86
N GLU A 198 6.38 -2.24 -6.67
CA GLU A 198 5.81 -3.58 -6.92
C GLU A 198 5.80 -4.42 -5.65
N GLU A 199 6.88 -4.40 -4.87
CA GLU A 199 6.96 -5.09 -3.58
C GLU A 199 5.91 -4.56 -2.58
N GLN A 200 5.76 -3.23 -2.47
CA GLN A 200 4.74 -2.64 -1.59
C GLN A 200 3.33 -3.06 -1.99
N LYS A 201 3.01 -3.09 -3.29
CA LYS A 201 1.72 -3.57 -3.80
C LYS A 201 1.49 -5.04 -3.45
N LYS A 202 2.51 -5.88 -3.62
CA LYS A 202 2.45 -7.30 -3.28
C LYS A 202 2.23 -7.51 -1.78
N GLN A 203 2.93 -6.76 -0.93
CA GLN A 203 2.74 -6.82 0.52
C GLN A 203 1.33 -6.38 0.93
N ARG A 204 0.79 -5.30 0.33
CA ARG A 204 -0.60 -4.87 0.56
C ARG A 204 -1.58 -5.97 0.17
N GLN A 205 -1.37 -6.65 -0.95
CA GLN A 205 -2.22 -7.76 -1.37
C GLN A 205 -2.18 -8.93 -0.37
N LEU A 206 -0.98 -9.34 0.06
CA LEU A 206 -0.83 -10.43 1.03
C LEU A 206 -1.49 -10.12 2.38
N ASP A 207 -1.32 -8.90 2.88
CA ASP A 207 -1.93 -8.50 4.14
C ASP A 207 -3.45 -8.32 4.03
N LEU A 208 -3.95 -7.91 2.86
CA LEU A 208 -5.39 -7.91 2.57
C LEU A 208 -5.97 -9.33 2.55
N GLU A 209 -5.30 -10.28 1.90
CA GLU A 209 -5.71 -11.68 1.88
C GLU A 209 -5.77 -12.26 3.30
N ARG A 210 -4.78 -11.94 4.15
CA ARG A 210 -4.78 -12.33 5.57
C ARG A 210 -5.92 -11.69 6.36
N LEU A 211 -6.25 -10.43 6.11
CA LEU A 211 -7.39 -9.75 6.74
C LEU A 211 -8.71 -10.44 6.37
N LEU A 212 -8.92 -10.69 5.08
CA LEU A 212 -10.13 -11.36 4.58
C LEU A 212 -10.23 -12.79 5.10
N GLN A 213 -9.12 -13.52 5.17
CA GLN A 213 -9.11 -14.88 5.72
C GLN A 213 -9.51 -14.90 7.20
N ARG A 214 -9.02 -13.95 8.01
CA ARG A 214 -9.43 -13.82 9.42
C ARG A 214 -10.93 -13.58 9.54
N TYR A 215 -11.49 -12.69 8.74
CA TYR A 215 -12.93 -12.45 8.69
C TYR A 215 -13.72 -13.70 8.28
N GLN A 216 -13.29 -14.41 7.24
CA GLN A 216 -13.93 -15.66 6.82
C GLN A 216 -13.93 -16.71 7.93
N ASN A 217 -12.82 -16.83 8.67
CA ASN A 217 -12.72 -17.77 9.79
C ASN A 217 -13.69 -17.41 10.92
N VAL A 218 -13.72 -16.13 11.33
CA VAL A 218 -14.64 -15.66 12.38
C VAL A 218 -16.10 -15.86 11.96
N LYS A 219 -16.43 -15.55 10.70
CA LYS A 219 -17.76 -15.75 10.15
C LYS A 219 -18.17 -17.23 10.13
N ALA A 220 -17.26 -18.11 9.71
CA ALA A 220 -17.52 -19.55 9.69
C ALA A 220 -17.72 -20.12 11.10
N GLU A 221 -16.90 -19.67 12.05
CA GLU A 221 -17.03 -20.06 13.46
C GLU A 221 -18.36 -19.59 14.05
N LEU A 222 -18.75 -18.33 13.83
CA LEU A 222 -20.05 -17.81 14.28
C LEU A 222 -21.20 -18.62 13.67
N GLN A 223 -21.17 -18.90 12.36
CA GLN A 223 -22.17 -19.73 11.70
C GLN A 223 -22.25 -21.14 12.30
N GLN A 224 -21.12 -21.74 12.63
CA GLN A 224 -21.06 -23.04 13.28
C GLN A 224 -21.68 -22.99 14.68
N GLN A 225 -21.35 -21.96 15.48
CA GLN A 225 -21.92 -21.76 16.81
C GLN A 225 -23.45 -21.60 16.75
N GLN A 226 -23.96 -20.77 15.83
CA GLN A 226 -25.39 -20.54 15.64
C GLN A 226 -26.13 -21.80 15.15
N ASN A 227 -25.51 -22.59 14.26
CA ASN A 227 -26.06 -23.88 13.83
C ASN A 227 -26.14 -24.89 14.99
N LEU A 228 -25.10 -24.97 15.82
CA LEU A 228 -25.10 -25.85 17.00
C LEU A 228 -26.16 -25.44 18.01
N GLU A 229 -26.35 -24.14 18.22
CA GLU A 229 -27.41 -23.61 19.07
C GLU A 229 -28.80 -23.98 18.55
N ARG A 230 -29.05 -23.84 17.24
CA ARG A 230 -30.30 -24.25 16.61
C ARG A 230 -30.59 -25.74 16.84
N ILE A 231 -29.61 -26.62 16.57
CA ILE A 231 -29.74 -28.07 16.77
C ILE A 231 -30.02 -28.41 18.24
N LYS A 232 -29.35 -27.74 19.19
CA LYS A 232 -29.59 -27.93 20.63
C LYS A 232 -31.01 -27.54 21.01
N ASN A 233 -31.50 -26.41 20.50
CA ASN A 233 -32.85 -25.95 20.79
C ASN A 233 -33.93 -26.87 20.18
N GLU A 234 -33.72 -27.35 18.96
CA GLU A 234 -34.59 -28.34 18.31
C GLU A 234 -34.64 -29.67 19.11
N LYS A 235 -33.48 -30.18 19.55
CA LYS A 235 -33.42 -31.38 20.41
C LYS A 235 -34.11 -31.17 21.76
N PHE A 236 -33.95 -30.00 22.38
CA PHE A 236 -34.62 -29.68 23.63
C PHE A 236 -36.14 -29.61 23.46
N SER A 237 -36.62 -28.99 22.37
CA SER A 237 -38.05 -28.96 22.01
C SER A 237 -38.62 -30.38 21.82
N LEU A 238 -37.92 -31.25 21.07
CA LEU A 238 -38.33 -32.64 20.86
C LEU A 238 -38.38 -33.47 22.17
N THR A 239 -37.40 -33.26 23.05
CA THR A 239 -37.32 -33.99 24.34
C THR A 239 -38.41 -33.51 25.32
N ALA A 240 -38.73 -32.22 25.29
CA ALA A 240 -39.83 -31.65 26.07
C ALA A 240 -41.18 -32.22 25.61
N THR A 241 -41.40 -32.36 24.31
CA THR A 241 -42.60 -32.97 23.73
C THR A 241 -42.73 -34.45 24.10
N GLN A 242 -41.64 -35.23 24.06
CA GLN A 242 -41.65 -36.65 24.44
C GLN A 242 -41.94 -36.90 25.93
N ARG A 243 -41.44 -36.04 26.84
CA ARG A 243 -41.73 -36.13 28.28
C ARG A 243 -43.18 -35.84 28.64
N VAL A 244 -43.88 -35.07 27.81
CA VAL A 244 -45.32 -34.82 27.96
C VAL A 244 -46.12 -36.05 27.49
N SER A 245 -45.73 -36.68 26.37
CA SER A 245 -46.40 -37.91 25.88
C SER A 245 -46.18 -39.15 26.74
N MET A 246 -45.07 -39.28 27.47
CA MET A 246 -44.80 -40.43 28.36
C MET A 246 -45.46 -40.34 29.75
N LYS A 247 -46.12 -39.23 30.08
CA LYS A 247 -46.85 -39.03 31.36
C LYS A 247 -48.38 -39.11 31.21
N VAL A 248 -48.86 -39.55 30.05
CA VAL A 248 -50.28 -39.90 29.79
C VAL A 248 -50.51 -41.35 30.17
#